data_AF-A0A2A6D1L3-F1
#
_entry.id   AF-A0A2A6D1L3-F1
#
_cell.length_a   1.000
_cell.length_b   1.000
_cell.length_c   1.000
_cell.angle_alpha   90.00
_cell.angle_beta   90.00
_cell.angle_gamma   90.00
#
_symmetry.space_group_name_H-M   'P 1'
#
loop_
_entity.id
_entity.type
_entity.pdbx_description
1 polymer ?
#
loop_
_entity_poly.entity_id
_entity_poly.type
_entity_poly.pdbx_seq_one_letter_code
_entity_poly.pdbx_strand_id
1 'polypeptide(L)'
;MHRRWKFRQNIKRTIELTKLQFCEVKPTIDEFIAIFGMALWSGDTTYLSFETSTIVRRNRRAILKELQIVYSRNSSNGDGARLKEVFGLLSKSFQAIQS
;
A
#
# COMPACT_ATOMS: atom_id res chain seq x y z
N MET A 1 3.89 14.59 -28.88
CA MET A 1 4.07 15.44 -27.66
C MET A 1 2.92 15.35 -26.64
N HIS A 2 1.65 15.24 -27.06
CA HIS A 2 0.48 15.25 -26.15
C HIS A 2 0.47 14.19 -25.03
N ARG A 3 0.92 12.94 -25.30
CA ARG A 3 0.92 11.85 -24.29
C ARG A 3 1.83 12.12 -23.08
N ARG A 4 3.00 12.73 -23.30
CA ARG A 4 3.98 13.01 -22.23
C ARG A 4 3.48 14.08 -21.26
N TRP A 5 2.74 15.07 -21.78
CA TRP A 5 2.13 16.12 -20.94
C TRP A 5 1.00 15.55 -20.09
N LYS A 6 0.09 14.77 -20.69
CA LYS A 6 -1.00 14.10 -19.97
C LYS A 6 -0.48 13.17 -18.87
N PHE A 7 0.58 12.41 -19.16
CA PHE A 7 1.25 11.58 -18.15
C PHE A 7 1.76 12.39 -16.94
N ARG A 8 2.45 13.52 -17.18
CA ARG A 8 2.94 14.37 -16.08
C ARG A 8 1.81 14.94 -15.23
N GLN A 9 0.70 15.37 -15.85
CA GLN A 9 -0.46 15.88 -15.12
C GLN A 9 -1.11 14.79 -14.27
N ASN A 10 -1.26 13.58 -14.82
CA ASN A 10 -1.80 12.45 -14.09
C ASN A 10 -0.92 12.10 -12.87
N ILE A 11 0.40 11.99 -13.06
CA ILE A 11 1.34 11.72 -11.96
C ILE A 11 1.26 12.83 -10.90
N LYS A 12 1.24 14.11 -11.31
CA LYS A 12 1.12 15.23 -10.37
C LYS A 12 -0.14 15.12 -9.52
N ARG A 13 -1.29 14.85 -10.16
CA ARG A 13 -2.57 14.67 -9.47
C ARG A 13 -2.54 13.47 -8.52
N THR A 14 -1.99 12.34 -8.94
CA THR A 14 -1.83 11.16 -8.07
C THR A 14 -0.98 11.51 -6.85
N ILE A 15 0.15 12.21 -7.02
CA ILE A 15 1.00 12.64 -5.91
C ILE A 15 0.23 13.53 -4.93
N GLU A 16 -0.53 14.51 -5.42
CA GLU A 16 -1.33 15.41 -4.58
C GLU A 16 -2.40 14.67 -3.78
N LEU A 17 -3.14 13.76 -4.44
CA LEU A 17 -4.18 12.95 -3.78
C LEU A 17 -3.59 11.98 -2.75
N THR A 18 -2.50 11.29 -3.09
CA THR A 18 -1.82 10.39 -2.16
C THR A 18 -1.29 11.16 -0.96
N LYS A 19 -0.70 12.36 -1.14
CA LYS A 19 -0.27 13.20 -0.02
C LYS A 19 -1.42 13.53 0.93
N LEU A 20 -2.58 13.93 0.40
CA LEU A 20 -3.75 14.24 1.22
C LEU A 20 -4.21 13.02 2.04
N GLN A 21 -4.27 11.85 1.42
CA GLN A 21 -4.66 10.60 2.08
C GLN A 21 -3.67 10.21 3.19
N PHE A 22 -2.36 10.36 2.95
CA PHE A 22 -1.34 10.08 3.96
C PHE A 22 -1.36 11.11 5.11
N CYS A 23 -1.68 12.37 4.84
CA CYS A 23 -1.88 13.40 5.88
C CYS A 23 -3.11 13.12 6.75
N GLU A 24 -4.15 12.50 6.19
CA GLU A 24 -5.37 12.13 6.91
C GLU A 24 -5.12 10.93 7.84
N VAL A 25 -4.56 9.84 7.30
CA VAL A 25 -4.34 8.58 8.05
C VAL A 25 -3.12 8.63 8.96
N LYS A 26 -2.13 9.47 8.64
CA LYS A 26 -0.87 9.65 9.39
C LYS A 26 -0.21 8.30 9.75
N PRO A 27 0.19 7.49 8.77
CA PRO A 27 0.82 6.21 9.07
C PRO A 27 2.13 6.41 9.83
N THR A 28 2.43 5.51 10.77
CA THR A 28 3.75 5.41 11.39
C THR A 28 4.79 4.96 10.35
N ILE A 29 6.08 4.99 10.71
CA ILE A 29 7.14 4.50 9.84
C ILE A 29 6.94 3.00 9.54
N ASP A 30 6.56 2.20 10.53
CA ASP A 30 6.30 0.76 10.35
C ASP A 30 5.10 0.51 9.41
N GLU A 31 4.03 1.28 9.58
CA GLU A 31 2.84 1.23 8.72
C GLU A 31 3.18 1.66 7.29
N PHE A 32 3.98 2.72 7.12
CA PHE A 32 4.45 3.18 5.82
C PHE A 32 5.27 2.12 5.09
N ILE A 33 6.22 1.49 5.79
CA ILE A 33 7.05 0.41 5.22
C ILE A 33 6.18 -0.78 4.85
N ALA A 34 5.17 -1.13 5.66
CA ALA A 34 4.25 -2.22 5.34
C ALA A 34 3.39 -1.91 4.10
N ILE A 35 2.87 -0.71 3.97
CA ILE A 35 2.16 -0.23 2.77
C ILE A 35 3.07 -0.35 1.54
N PHE A 36 4.29 0.18 1.63
CA PHE A 36 5.26 0.13 0.53
C PHE A 36 5.60 -1.30 0.11
N GLY A 37 5.88 -2.17 1.08
CA GLY A 37 6.16 -3.58 0.82
C GLY A 37 4.98 -4.29 0.16
N MET A 38 3.75 -4.00 0.59
CA MET A 38 2.54 -4.58 -0.01
C MET A 38 2.28 -4.10 -1.43
N ALA A 39 2.61 -2.83 -1.74
CA ALA A 39 2.55 -2.29 -3.10
C ALA A 39 3.63 -2.90 -4.01
N LEU A 40 4.86 -3.07 -3.49
CA LEU A 40 5.96 -3.70 -4.22
C LEU A 40 5.64 -5.15 -4.60
N TRP A 41 5.04 -5.89 -3.67
CA TRP A 41 4.59 -7.26 -3.86
C TRP A 41 3.12 -7.32 -4.32
N SER A 42 2.66 -6.41 -5.18
CA SER A 42 1.31 -6.45 -5.75
C SER A 42 1.15 -7.67 -6.67
N GLY A 43 0.22 -8.57 -6.36
CA GLY A 43 0.03 -9.83 -7.07
C GLY A 43 -0.61 -9.71 -8.46
N ASP A 44 -0.90 -8.50 -8.93
CA ASP A 44 -1.63 -8.23 -10.20
C ASP A 44 -0.77 -8.36 -11.46
N THR A 45 0.16 -9.31 -11.46
CA THR A 45 0.90 -9.67 -12.67
C THR A 45 0.36 -11.02 -13.12
N THR A 46 -0.56 -10.97 -14.09
CA THR A 46 -1.26 -12.10 -14.74
C THR A 46 -0.33 -13.14 -15.40
N TYR A 47 0.98 -13.07 -15.17
CA TYR A 47 2.03 -13.87 -15.80
C TYR A 47 3.15 -14.29 -14.83
N LEU A 48 2.95 -14.25 -13.51
CA LEU A 48 3.97 -14.77 -12.60
C LEU A 48 4.07 -16.30 -12.70
N SER A 49 5.30 -16.80 -12.70
CA SER A 49 5.54 -18.23 -12.51
C SER A 49 5.04 -18.67 -11.13
N PHE A 50 4.82 -19.97 -10.97
CA PHE A 50 4.47 -20.55 -9.67
C PHE A 50 5.50 -20.21 -8.58
N GLU A 51 6.78 -20.19 -8.94
CA GLU A 51 7.87 -19.81 -8.03
C GLU A 51 7.78 -18.34 -7.60
N THR A 52 7.61 -17.41 -8.56
CA THR A 52 7.52 -15.98 -8.25
C THR A 52 6.27 -15.65 -7.46
N SER A 53 5.13 -16.27 -7.77
CA SER A 53 3.89 -16.09 -6.99
C SER A 53 4.03 -16.62 -5.56
N THR A 54 4.80 -17.69 -5.36
CA THR A 54 5.13 -18.23 -4.04
C THR A 54 5.97 -17.23 -3.23
N ILE A 55 6.99 -16.62 -3.85
CA ILE A 55 7.84 -15.59 -3.22
C ILE A 55 6.99 -14.36 -2.84
N VAL A 56 6.19 -13.84 -3.76
CA VAL A 56 5.27 -12.71 -3.53
C VAL A 56 4.37 -13.00 -2.32
N ARG A 57 3.73 -14.18 -2.30
CA ARG A 57 2.84 -14.58 -1.21
C ARG A 57 3.57 -14.71 0.13
N ARG A 58 4.78 -15.27 0.13
CA ARG A 58 5.62 -15.41 1.34
C ARG A 58 5.98 -14.03 1.90
N ASN A 59 6.42 -13.11 1.05
CA ASN A 59 6.85 -11.78 1.47
C ASN A 59 5.69 -10.93 2.00
N ARG A 60 4.53 -10.93 1.32
CA ARG A 60 3.32 -10.27 1.82
C ARG A 60 2.89 -10.79 3.19
N ARG A 61 2.92 -12.12 3.38
CA ARG A 61 2.58 -12.75 4.66
C ARG A 61 3.55 -12.34 5.77
N ALA A 62 4.85 -12.29 5.47
CA ALA A 62 5.85 -11.85 6.44
C ALA A 62 5.62 -10.40 6.87
N ILE A 63 5.41 -9.48 5.92
CA ILE A 63 5.13 -8.06 6.20
C ILE A 63 3.88 -7.91 7.09
N LEU A 64 2.79 -8.59 6.75
CA LEU A 64 1.55 -8.53 7.55
C LEU A 64 1.74 -9.07 8.96
N LYS A 65 2.51 -10.15 9.11
CA LYS A 65 2.81 -10.75 10.41
C LYS A 65 3.63 -9.80 11.29
N GLU A 66 4.67 -9.17 10.74
CA GLU A 66 5.47 -8.21 11.49
C GLU A 66 4.67 -6.97 11.91
N LEU A 67 3.82 -6.45 11.01
CA LEU A 67 2.93 -5.33 11.36
C LEU A 67 1.95 -5.69 12.47
N GLN A 68 1.40 -6.91 12.45
CA GLN A 68 0.55 -7.43 13.52
C GLN A 68 1.32 -7.54 14.86
N ILE A 69 2.59 -7.95 14.82
CA ILE A 69 3.45 -7.98 16.01
C ILE A 69 3.65 -6.57 16.55
N VAL A 70 3.91 -5.58 15.70
CA VAL A 70 4.04 -4.16 16.10
C VAL A 70 2.77 -3.66 16.81
N TYR A 71 1.59 -3.96 16.28
CA TYR A 71 0.33 -3.56 16.92
C TYR A 71 0.11 -4.26 18.27
N SER A 72 0.36 -5.59 18.32
CA SER A 72 0.22 -6.36 19.56
C SER A 72 1.15 -5.90 20.69
N ARG A 73 2.28 -5.26 20.36
CA ARG A 73 3.22 -4.67 21.33
C ARG A 73 2.81 -3.28 21.81
N ASN A 74 2.03 -2.55 21.01
CA ASN A 74 1.77 -1.13 21.19
C ASN A 74 0.35 -0.79 21.67
N SER A 75 -0.62 -1.73 21.70
CA SER A 75 -1.93 -1.45 22.30
C SER A 75 -2.76 -2.69 22.68
N SER A 76 -3.59 -2.52 23.72
CA SER A 76 -4.57 -3.49 24.24
C SER A 76 -5.96 -3.38 23.61
N ASN A 77 -6.18 -2.51 22.62
CA ASN A 77 -7.49 -2.32 21.98
C ASN A 77 -7.35 -1.88 20.51
N GLY A 78 -7.95 -2.65 19.59
CA GLY A 78 -8.41 -2.13 18.29
C GLY A 78 -7.54 -2.36 17.04
N ASP A 79 -6.65 -3.36 17.02
CA ASP A 79 -5.72 -3.64 15.90
C ASP A 79 -6.39 -3.72 14.52
N GLY A 80 -7.60 -4.29 14.44
CA GLY A 80 -8.30 -4.49 13.17
C GLY A 80 -8.78 -3.19 12.51
N ALA A 81 -9.16 -2.18 13.29
CA ALA A 81 -9.65 -0.91 12.76
C ALA A 81 -8.51 -0.10 12.13
N ARG A 82 -7.36 -0.02 12.82
CA ARG A 82 -6.17 0.67 12.31
C ARG A 82 -5.58 -0.04 11.09
N LEU A 83 -5.53 -1.37 11.10
CA LEU A 83 -5.09 -2.17 9.95
C LEU A 83 -5.94 -1.87 8.70
N LYS A 84 -7.27 -1.78 8.87
CA LYS A 84 -8.21 -1.45 7.79
C LYS A 84 -8.00 -0.02 7.26
N GLU A 85 -7.77 0.93 8.15
CA GLU A 85 -7.49 2.33 7.78
C GLU A 85 -6.18 2.46 6.99
N VAL A 86 -5.09 1.88 7.51
CA VAL A 86 -3.75 1.88 6.92
C VAL A 86 -3.75 1.21 5.55
N PHE A 87 -4.33 0.01 5.40
CA PHE A 87 -4.42 -0.64 4.08
C PHE A 87 -5.49 -0.04 3.18
N GLY A 88 -6.45 0.71 3.73
CA GLY A 88 -7.34 1.56 2.96
C GLY A 88 -6.59 2.56 2.08
N LEU A 89 -5.41 3.03 2.52
CA LEU A 89 -4.54 3.89 1.71
C LEU A 89 -4.10 3.23 0.40
N LEU A 90 -3.76 1.93 0.42
CA LEU A 90 -3.38 1.20 -0.80
C LEU A 90 -4.55 1.21 -1.78
N SER A 91 -5.73 0.77 -1.34
CA SER A 91 -6.93 0.69 -2.20
C SER A 91 -7.30 2.05 -2.80
N LYS A 92 -7.31 3.11 -1.98
CA LYS A 92 -7.60 4.48 -2.42
C LYS A 92 -6.54 5.04 -3.38
N SER A 93 -5.27 4.68 -3.19
CA SER A 93 -4.18 5.08 -4.09
C SER A 93 -4.27 4.40 -5.46
N PHE A 94 -4.77 3.14 -5.52
CA PHE A 94 -4.99 2.43 -6.79
C PHE A 94 -6.23 2.93 -7.54
N GLN A 95 -7.32 3.30 -6.85
CA GLN A 95 -8.52 3.87 -7.49
C GLN A 95 -8.25 5.24 -8.13
N ALA A 96 -7.36 6.05 -7.54
CA ALA A 96 -6.95 7.33 -8.10
C ALA A 96 -6.16 7.21 -9.43
N ILE A 97 -5.72 6.01 -9.79
CA ILE A 97 -5.01 5.73 -11.06
C ILE A 97 -6.01 5.38 -12.18
N GLN A 98 -7.23 4.94 -11.84
CA GLN A 98 -8.27 4.50 -12.78
C GLN A 98 -9.32 5.59 -13.11
N SER A 99 -9.23 6.77 -12.48
CA SER A 99 -10.14 7.92 -12.65
C SER A 99 -9.49 9.10 -13.37
#